data_AF-A0A7S3E3P6-F1
#
_entry.id   AF-A0A7S3E3P6-F1
#
_cell.length_a   1.000
_cell.length_b   1.000
_cell.length_c   1.000
_cell.angle_alpha   90.00
_cell.angle_beta   90.00
_cell.angle_gamma   90.00
#
_symmetry.space_group_name_H-M   'P 1'
#
loop_
_entity.id
_entity.type
_entity.pdbx_description
1 polymer ?
#
loop_
_entity_poly.entity_id
_entity_poly.type
_entity_poly.pdbx_seq_one_letter_code
_entity_poly.pdbx_strand_id
1 'polypeptide(L)'
;AFSFSFYSSLPSLCRMTMAWGQYVPHCLRDEWTAGRVDMVRIMLQVARSLLYLHRKGIVHRDIKTRNICITADYKVAKLIDFGLAASLHSSTKELMRKVGTKKYRAPEVNGTTIQGFGVDIYSYGAMLMRICADFSEMSKDMSAVLKVLQPLGRMCTDPNPYLRPTSFEVLQYLHQCVHRSMAMKESFGHGMVKELKTNCLGQPNEDRITDVRITDVNEEQQASKKMKSDLA
;
A
#
# COMPACT_ATOMS: atom_id res chain seq x y z
N ALA A 1 -26.90 24.32 15.96
CA ALA A 1 -26.91 24.49 14.50
C ALA A 1 -25.77 25.43 14.14
N PHE A 2 -24.67 24.91 13.59
CA PHE A 2 -23.52 25.74 13.22
C PHE A 2 -23.62 26.15 11.74
N SER A 3 -23.40 27.44 11.51
CA SER A 3 -23.61 28.16 10.25
C SER A 3 -22.76 27.63 9.09
N PHE A 4 -23.41 27.51 7.93
CA PHE A 4 -22.90 27.01 6.65
C PHE A 4 -21.75 27.85 6.04
N SER A 5 -21.44 29.01 6.62
CA SER A 5 -20.54 30.01 6.02
C SER A 5 -19.04 29.80 6.25
N PHE A 6 -18.62 28.80 7.05
CA PHE A 6 -17.18 28.53 7.27
C PHE A 6 -16.59 27.48 6.32
N TYR A 7 -17.43 26.89 5.45
CA TYR A 7 -17.05 25.77 4.56
C TYR A 7 -16.45 26.20 3.21
N SER A 8 -16.40 27.50 2.91
CA SER A 8 -16.02 28.02 1.59
C SER A 8 -14.54 28.36 1.42
N SER A 9 -13.73 28.36 2.48
CA SER A 9 -12.32 28.81 2.45
C SER A 9 -11.27 27.71 2.62
N LEU A 10 -11.66 26.43 2.73
CA LEU A 10 -10.71 25.32 2.82
C LEU A 10 -10.45 24.67 1.44
N PRO A 11 -9.18 24.42 1.06
CA PRO A 11 -8.82 23.75 -0.17
C PRO A 11 -9.56 22.41 -0.31
N SER A 12 -10.00 22.11 -1.53
CA SER A 12 -10.95 21.06 -1.94
C SER A 12 -10.61 19.60 -1.57
N LEU A 13 -9.57 19.35 -0.76
CA LEU A 13 -9.11 18.01 -0.41
C LEU A 13 -9.56 17.53 0.99
N CYS A 14 -10.11 18.41 1.83
CA CYS A 14 -10.67 18.03 3.15
C CYS A 14 -12.13 17.55 3.10
N ARG A 15 -12.76 17.49 1.91
CA ARG A 15 -14.16 17.06 1.79
C ARG A 15 -14.26 15.54 1.86
N MET A 16 -14.67 15.07 3.04
CA MET A 16 -15.36 13.81 3.30
C MET A 16 -14.59 12.51 3.04
N THR A 17 -14.05 11.95 4.12
CA THR A 17 -14.16 10.50 4.32
C THR A 17 -14.63 10.25 5.74
N MET A 18 -15.95 10.10 5.89
CA MET A 18 -16.60 9.56 7.08
C MET A 18 -16.32 8.05 7.14
N ALA A 19 -15.14 7.66 7.60
CA ALA A 19 -14.89 6.27 7.95
C ALA A 19 -15.34 6.06 9.41
N TRP A 20 -16.53 5.48 9.60
CA TRP A 20 -17.01 4.98 10.91
C TRP A 20 -17.20 6.07 11.98
N GLY A 21 -17.93 7.14 11.65
CA GLY A 21 -18.44 8.09 12.66
C GLY A 21 -17.40 9.00 13.34
N GLN A 22 -16.14 9.01 12.88
CA GLN A 22 -15.11 9.92 13.36
C GLN A 22 -14.60 10.79 12.21
N TYR A 23 -14.65 12.11 12.41
CA TYR A 23 -14.03 13.08 11.52
C TYR A 23 -12.50 12.89 11.56
N VAL A 24 -11.88 12.70 10.40
CA VAL A 24 -10.43 12.53 10.29
C VAL A 24 -9.88 13.73 9.49
N PRO A 25 -9.55 14.84 10.18
CA PRO A 25 -9.24 16.12 9.52
C PRO A 25 -7.90 16.12 8.78
N HIS A 26 -7.03 15.15 9.08
CA HIS A 26 -5.63 15.26 8.74
C HIS A 26 -5.18 14.16 7.80
N CYS A 27 -4.35 14.54 6.84
CA CYS A 27 -3.68 13.63 5.94
C CYS A 27 -2.18 13.66 6.26
N LEU A 28 -1.52 12.50 6.27
CA LEU A 28 -0.07 12.44 6.51
C LEU A 28 0.75 13.19 5.45
N ARG A 29 0.14 13.54 4.31
CA ARG A 29 0.76 14.40 3.29
C ARG A 29 1.07 15.81 3.81
N ASP A 30 0.31 16.31 4.77
CA ASP A 30 0.44 17.69 5.22
C ASP A 30 1.61 17.81 6.19
N GLU A 31 2.61 18.62 5.84
CA GLU A 31 3.85 18.82 6.62
C GLU A 31 3.58 19.17 8.09
N TRP A 32 2.54 19.99 8.32
CA TRP A 32 2.03 20.33 9.65
C TRP A 32 1.60 19.11 10.47
N THR A 33 0.83 18.20 9.86
CA THR A 33 0.41 16.94 10.50
C THR A 33 1.62 16.06 10.76
N ALA A 34 2.49 15.97 9.76
CA ALA A 34 3.66 15.11 9.76
C ALA A 34 4.65 15.46 10.89
N GLY A 35 4.78 16.75 11.25
CA GLY A 35 5.59 17.22 12.37
C GLY A 35 4.96 17.04 13.77
N ARG A 36 3.70 16.61 13.87
CA ARG A 36 2.96 16.46 15.15
C ARG A 36 2.70 15.01 15.56
N VAL A 37 3.03 14.06 14.69
CA VAL A 37 2.79 12.64 14.93
C VAL A 37 4.07 11.92 15.36
N ASP A 38 3.92 10.86 16.15
CA ASP A 38 4.99 9.86 16.29
C ASP A 38 5.03 9.01 15.02
N MET A 39 5.96 9.35 14.13
CA MET A 39 6.04 8.72 12.80
C MET A 39 6.21 7.20 12.87
N VAL A 40 7.02 6.69 13.81
CA VAL A 40 7.26 5.25 13.94
C VAL A 40 5.96 4.56 14.37
N ARG A 41 5.22 5.15 15.32
CA ARG A 41 3.91 4.63 15.75
C ARG A 41 2.85 4.70 14.64
N ILE A 42 2.83 5.74 13.81
CA ILE A 42 1.92 5.82 12.65
C ILE A 42 2.27 4.73 11.64
N MET A 43 3.55 4.57 11.29
CA MET A 43 4.01 3.54 10.36
C MET A 43 3.71 2.13 10.86
N LEU A 44 3.83 1.89 12.17
CA LEU A 44 3.43 0.65 12.82
C LEU A 44 1.93 0.33 12.61
N GLN A 45 1.05 1.32 12.74
CA GLN A 45 -0.40 1.16 12.53
C GLN A 45 -0.73 0.86 11.06
N VAL A 46 -0.02 1.48 10.11
CA VAL A 46 -0.17 1.18 8.68
C VAL A 46 0.29 -0.25 8.38
N ALA A 47 1.43 -0.70 8.95
CA ALA A 47 1.90 -2.08 8.82
C ALA A 47 0.89 -3.10 9.37
N ARG A 48 0.21 -2.81 10.49
CA ARG A 48 -0.89 -3.64 11.01
C ARG A 48 -2.07 -3.72 10.03
N SER A 49 -2.43 -2.60 9.41
CA SER A 49 -3.50 -2.55 8.40
C SER A 49 -3.15 -3.42 7.19
N LEU A 50 -1.91 -3.34 6.70
CA LEU A 50 -1.42 -4.19 5.61
C LEU A 50 -1.43 -5.67 5.98
N LEU A 51 -0.97 -6.02 7.19
CA LEU A 51 -1.02 -7.42 7.65
C LEU A 51 -2.46 -7.94 7.68
N TYR A 52 -3.41 -7.15 8.16
CA TYR A 52 -4.82 -7.52 8.16
C TYR A 52 -5.34 -7.80 6.74
N LEU A 53 -5.06 -6.91 5.78
CA LEU A 53 -5.49 -7.08 4.38
C LEU A 53 -4.85 -8.32 3.74
N HIS A 54 -3.53 -8.49 3.90
CA HIS A 54 -2.83 -9.62 3.31
C HIS A 54 -3.31 -10.95 3.89
N ARG A 55 -3.62 -11.03 5.19
CA ARG A 55 -4.25 -12.22 5.80
C ARG A 55 -5.64 -12.53 5.28
N LYS A 56 -6.32 -11.56 4.66
CA LYS A 56 -7.61 -11.73 3.99
C LYS A 56 -7.46 -11.99 2.49
N GLY A 57 -6.24 -12.13 1.98
CA GLY A 57 -5.99 -12.28 0.56
C GLY A 57 -6.26 -11.01 -0.23
N ILE A 58 -6.22 -9.83 0.40
CA ILE A 58 -6.52 -8.54 -0.24
C ILE A 58 -5.21 -7.76 -0.44
N VAL A 59 -5.02 -7.27 -1.66
CA VAL A 59 -3.95 -6.33 -2.06
C VAL A 59 -4.57 -4.95 -2.24
N HIS A 60 -4.04 -3.93 -1.59
CA HIS A 60 -4.56 -2.56 -1.63
C HIS A 60 -4.19 -1.82 -2.93
N ARG A 61 -2.95 -1.99 -3.41
CA ARG A 61 -2.38 -1.45 -4.66
C ARG A 61 -2.28 0.08 -4.78
N ASP A 62 -2.46 0.82 -3.68
CA ASP A 62 -2.31 2.29 -3.70
C ASP A 62 -1.90 2.87 -2.33
N ILE A 63 -0.95 2.20 -1.67
CA ILE A 63 -0.37 2.68 -0.41
C ILE A 63 0.44 3.95 -0.68
N LYS A 64 0.07 5.04 0.00
CA LYS A 64 0.71 6.36 -0.09
C LYS A 64 0.29 7.26 1.07
N THR A 65 1.07 8.31 1.34
CA THR A 65 0.78 9.26 2.42
C THR A 65 -0.61 9.91 2.31
N ARG A 66 -1.12 10.09 1.09
CA ARG A 66 -2.48 10.62 0.85
C ARG A 66 -3.59 9.72 1.41
N ASN A 67 -3.35 8.42 1.42
CA ASN A 67 -4.33 7.42 1.84
C ASN A 67 -4.14 7.03 3.32
N ILE A 68 -3.33 7.79 4.06
CA ILE A 68 -3.17 7.66 5.51
C ILE A 68 -3.84 8.87 6.18
N CYS A 69 -5.01 8.62 6.74
CA CYS A 69 -5.75 9.62 7.50
C CYS A 69 -5.36 9.54 8.99
N ILE A 70 -5.23 10.70 9.62
CA ILE A 70 -4.79 10.86 11.01
C ILE A 70 -5.91 11.48 11.84
N THR A 71 -6.23 10.86 12.98
CA THR A 71 -7.25 11.37 13.92
C THR A 71 -6.88 12.76 14.46
N ALA A 72 -7.88 13.51 14.91
CA ALA A 72 -7.70 14.88 15.41
C ALA A 72 -6.71 15.00 16.58
N ASP A 73 -6.50 13.92 17.34
CA ASP A 73 -5.53 13.85 18.44
C ASP A 73 -4.11 13.46 17.99
N TYR A 74 -3.87 13.27 16.68
CA TYR A 74 -2.60 12.88 16.07
C TYR A 74 -2.05 11.51 16.49
N LYS A 75 -2.87 10.64 17.10
CA LYS A 75 -2.41 9.35 17.64
C LYS A 75 -2.71 8.15 16.76
N VAL A 76 -3.81 8.19 16.00
CA VAL A 76 -4.31 7.03 15.27
C VAL A 76 -4.22 7.27 13.76
N ALA A 77 -3.66 6.28 13.06
CA ALA A 77 -3.59 6.23 11.61
C ALA A 77 -4.64 5.25 11.07
N LYS A 78 -5.33 5.65 10.01
CA LYS A 78 -6.25 4.79 9.26
C LYS A 78 -5.86 4.77 7.80
N LEU A 79 -5.66 3.56 7.26
CA LEU A 79 -5.53 3.34 5.82
C LEU A 79 -6.91 3.46 5.18
N ILE A 80 -7.01 4.28 4.14
CA ILE A 80 -8.25 4.57 3.42
C ILE A 80 -8.10 4.29 1.92
N ASP A 81 -9.21 4.44 1.18
CA ASP A 81 -9.27 4.39 -0.28
C ASP A 81 -8.91 3.02 -0.88
N PHE A 82 -9.87 2.10 -0.76
CA PHE A 82 -9.82 0.74 -1.30
C PHE A 82 -10.31 0.65 -2.74
N GLY A 83 -10.45 1.77 -3.47
CA GLY A 83 -11.00 1.79 -4.84
C GLY A 83 -10.13 1.03 -5.84
N LEU A 84 -8.87 0.77 -5.49
CA LEU A 84 -7.94 -0.05 -6.26
C LEU A 84 -7.62 -1.37 -5.58
N ALA A 85 -8.27 -1.74 -4.48
CA ALA A 85 -8.00 -3.02 -3.84
C ALA A 85 -8.48 -4.20 -4.72
N ALA A 86 -7.82 -5.35 -4.60
CA ALA A 86 -8.23 -6.60 -5.25
C ALA A 86 -7.99 -7.79 -4.33
N SER A 87 -8.84 -8.80 -4.45
CA SER A 87 -8.60 -10.12 -3.85
C SER A 87 -7.63 -10.89 -4.73
N LEU A 88 -6.74 -11.69 -4.15
CA LEU A 88 -5.92 -12.67 -4.88
C LEU A 88 -6.80 -13.72 -5.59
N HIS A 89 -8.07 -13.84 -5.20
CA HIS A 89 -9.06 -14.67 -5.87
C HIS A 89 -9.76 -13.97 -7.04
N SER A 90 -9.44 -12.71 -7.34
CA SER A 90 -9.95 -11.99 -8.52
C SER A 90 -9.42 -12.56 -9.83
N SER A 91 -9.98 -12.14 -10.96
CA SER A 91 -9.50 -12.57 -12.28
C SER A 91 -8.05 -12.14 -12.53
N THR A 92 -7.34 -12.93 -13.35
CA THR A 92 -5.97 -12.61 -13.78
C THR A 92 -5.89 -11.22 -14.43
N LYS A 93 -6.90 -10.85 -15.23
CA LYS A 93 -7.02 -9.52 -15.83
C LYS A 93 -7.03 -8.40 -14.78
N GLU A 94 -7.76 -8.58 -13.67
CA GLU A 94 -7.80 -7.59 -12.60
C GLU A 94 -6.48 -7.50 -11.83
N LEU A 95 -5.83 -8.63 -11.56
CA LEU A 95 -4.55 -8.66 -10.85
C LEU A 95 -3.37 -8.18 -11.69
N MET A 96 -3.47 -8.22 -13.02
CA MET A 96 -2.47 -7.67 -13.95
C MET A 96 -2.72 -6.20 -14.31
N ARG A 97 -3.84 -5.61 -13.87
CA ARG A 97 -4.21 -4.23 -14.22
C ARG A 97 -3.16 -3.25 -13.69
N LYS A 98 -2.60 -2.41 -14.57
CA LYS A 98 -1.56 -1.43 -14.20
C LYS A 98 -2.16 -0.26 -13.41
N VAL A 99 -2.12 -0.35 -12.08
CA VAL A 99 -2.78 0.58 -11.16
C VAL A 99 -1.83 1.24 -10.18
N GLY A 100 -2.39 2.08 -9.31
CA GLY A 100 -1.66 2.74 -8.24
C GLY A 100 -0.94 4.00 -8.72
N THR A 101 -0.54 4.79 -7.75
CA THR A 101 0.13 6.07 -7.99
C THR A 101 1.57 5.85 -8.46
N LYS A 102 1.94 6.36 -9.66
CA LYS A 102 3.22 6.09 -10.35
C LYS A 102 4.47 6.14 -9.46
N LYS A 103 4.57 7.13 -8.56
CA LYS A 103 5.73 7.33 -7.66
C LYS A 103 5.88 6.30 -6.53
N TYR A 104 4.82 5.56 -6.18
CA TYR A 104 4.85 4.51 -5.14
C TYR A 104 4.69 3.11 -5.75
N ARG A 105 4.55 3.02 -7.07
CA ARG A 105 4.20 1.78 -7.74
C ARG A 105 5.43 0.87 -7.86
N ALA A 106 5.26 -0.39 -7.51
CA ALA A 106 6.28 -1.42 -7.67
C ALA A 106 6.66 -1.65 -9.15
N PRO A 107 7.92 -1.96 -9.48
CA PRO A 107 8.38 -2.10 -10.85
C PRO A 107 7.61 -3.18 -11.63
N GLU A 108 7.26 -4.30 -10.97
CA GLU A 108 6.57 -5.43 -11.58
C GLU A 108 5.15 -5.10 -12.08
N VAL A 109 4.51 -4.07 -11.51
CA VAL A 109 3.17 -3.59 -11.93
C VAL A 109 3.20 -3.01 -13.34
N ASN A 110 4.36 -2.52 -13.80
CA ASN A 110 4.49 -2.00 -15.16
C ASN A 110 4.66 -3.13 -16.20
N GLY A 111 4.96 -4.35 -15.75
CA GLY A 111 5.05 -5.54 -16.59
C GLY A 111 3.69 -6.20 -16.84
N THR A 112 3.74 -7.50 -17.15
CA THR A 112 2.58 -8.38 -17.36
C THR A 112 2.55 -9.47 -16.28
N THR A 113 2.88 -9.11 -15.04
CA THR A 113 2.90 -10.04 -13.92
C THR A 113 1.66 -9.88 -13.06
N ILE A 114 1.25 -10.97 -12.41
CA ILE A 114 0.19 -10.91 -11.41
C ILE A 114 0.72 -10.14 -10.20
N GLN A 115 -0.12 -9.26 -9.68
CA GLN A 115 0.23 -8.46 -8.52
C GLN A 115 -0.14 -9.23 -7.25
N GLY A 116 0.86 -9.54 -6.44
CA GLY A 116 0.69 -10.13 -5.12
C GLY A 116 0.89 -9.11 -3.99
N PHE A 117 1.05 -9.60 -2.75
CA PHE A 117 1.27 -8.73 -1.59
C PHE A 117 2.56 -7.89 -1.69
N GLY A 118 3.53 -8.33 -2.50
CA GLY A 118 4.80 -7.62 -2.68
C GLY A 118 4.63 -6.19 -3.20
N VAL A 119 3.57 -5.90 -3.96
CA VAL A 119 3.33 -4.55 -4.50
C VAL A 119 3.00 -3.54 -3.41
N ASP A 120 2.22 -3.96 -2.40
CA ASP A 120 1.87 -3.12 -1.25
C ASP A 120 3.08 -2.88 -0.36
N ILE A 121 3.94 -3.89 -0.19
CA ILE A 121 5.20 -3.74 0.56
C ILE A 121 6.12 -2.74 -0.13
N TYR A 122 6.24 -2.79 -1.45
CA TYR A 122 7.01 -1.79 -2.18
C TYR A 122 6.43 -0.39 -2.01
N SER A 123 5.12 -0.24 -2.19
CA SER A 123 4.45 1.06 -2.03
C SER A 123 4.60 1.61 -0.61
N TYR A 124 4.55 0.75 0.40
CA TYR A 124 4.87 1.10 1.78
C TYR A 124 6.32 1.57 1.93
N GLY A 125 7.30 0.84 1.39
CA GLY A 125 8.71 1.24 1.39
C GLY A 125 8.96 2.58 0.69
N ALA A 126 8.37 2.77 -0.49
CA ALA A 126 8.47 4.03 -1.24
C ALA A 126 7.85 5.20 -0.46
N MET A 127 6.76 4.95 0.27
CA MET A 127 6.17 5.92 1.19
C MET A 127 7.13 6.28 2.34
N LEU A 128 7.78 5.28 2.96
CA LEU A 128 8.80 5.52 4.00
C LEU A 128 9.98 6.35 3.48
N MET A 129 10.49 6.02 2.30
CA MET A 129 11.61 6.74 1.69
C MET A 129 11.23 8.18 1.37
N ARG A 130 10.00 8.42 0.88
CA ARG A 130 9.48 9.76 0.62
C ARG A 130 9.39 10.58 1.90
N ILE A 131 8.82 10.00 2.96
CA ILE A 131 8.77 10.56 4.32
C ILE A 131 10.18 10.94 4.76
N CYS A 132 11.14 10.03 4.69
CA CYS A 132 12.52 10.29 5.11
C CYS A 132 13.17 11.45 4.35
N ALA A 133 12.90 11.57 3.04
CA ALA A 133 13.41 12.67 2.23
C ALA A 133 12.75 14.02 2.56
N ASP A 134 11.44 14.04 2.82
CA ASP A 134 10.75 15.27 3.26
C ASP A 134 11.26 15.73 4.64
N PHE A 135 11.50 14.80 5.56
CA PHE A 135 11.87 15.13 6.93
C PHE A 135 13.36 15.41 7.17
N SER A 136 14.26 15.00 6.27
CA SER A 136 15.69 15.31 6.40
C SER A 136 15.98 16.81 6.37
N GLU A 137 15.04 17.62 5.86
CA GLU A 137 15.16 19.08 5.79
C GLU A 137 14.59 19.80 7.02
N MET A 138 13.86 19.10 7.90
CA MET A 138 12.98 19.75 8.88
C MET A 138 13.47 19.81 10.34
N SER A 139 14.35 18.91 10.85
CA SER A 139 14.78 18.94 12.27
C SER A 139 15.91 17.96 12.67
N LYS A 140 16.70 18.31 13.71
CA LYS A 140 17.73 17.45 14.35
C LYS A 140 17.16 16.26 15.14
N ASP A 141 15.94 16.36 15.67
CA ASP A 141 15.29 15.28 16.47
C ASP A 141 14.82 14.08 15.61
N MET A 142 14.83 14.24 14.28
CA MET A 142 14.39 13.22 13.33
C MET A 142 15.45 12.14 13.04
N SER A 143 16.68 12.30 13.55
CA SER A 143 17.77 11.32 13.32
C SER A 143 17.41 9.91 13.79
N ALA A 144 16.71 9.77 14.92
CA ALA A 144 16.29 8.46 15.43
C ALA A 144 15.24 7.79 14.54
N VAL A 145 14.25 8.56 14.06
CA VAL A 145 13.21 8.08 13.14
C VAL A 145 13.82 7.63 11.82
N LEU A 146 14.73 8.43 11.26
CA LEU A 146 15.42 8.10 10.00
C LEU A 146 16.24 6.82 10.11
N LYS A 147 16.94 6.60 11.24
CA LYS A 147 17.71 5.38 11.50
C LYS A 147 16.84 4.11 11.51
N VAL A 148 15.55 4.24 11.81
CA VAL A 148 14.58 3.13 11.80
C VAL A 148 13.92 2.98 10.43
N LEU A 149 13.41 4.08 9.86
CA LEU A 149 12.57 4.00 8.67
C LEU A 149 13.38 3.84 7.37
N GLN A 150 14.58 4.39 7.27
CA GLN A 150 15.38 4.27 6.03
C GLN A 150 15.83 2.84 5.72
N PRO A 151 16.37 2.05 6.67
CA PRO A 151 16.72 0.65 6.40
C PRO A 151 15.50 -0.18 6.01
N LEU A 152 14.39 -0.02 6.73
CA LEU A 152 13.13 -0.71 6.42
C LEU A 152 12.60 -0.32 5.04
N GLY A 153 12.63 0.97 4.71
CA GLY A 153 12.26 1.49 3.40
C GLY A 153 13.05 0.82 2.29
N ARG A 154 14.38 0.75 2.41
CA ARG A 154 15.26 0.07 1.45
C ARG A 154 14.92 -1.40 1.26
N MET A 155 14.70 -2.15 2.35
CA MET A 155 14.30 -3.57 2.29
C MET A 155 12.95 -3.74 1.58
N CYS A 156 12.00 -2.84 1.84
CA CYS A 156 10.67 -2.88 1.23
C CYS A 156 10.70 -2.51 -0.26
N THR A 157 11.62 -1.64 -0.70
CA THR A 157 11.75 -1.19 -2.09
C THR A 157 12.67 -2.05 -2.95
N ASP A 158 13.02 -3.26 -2.51
CA ASP A 158 13.85 -4.17 -3.32
C ASP A 158 13.20 -4.41 -4.70
N PRO A 159 13.95 -4.31 -5.83
CA PRO A 159 13.40 -4.58 -7.15
C PRO A 159 12.82 -6.01 -7.26
N ASN A 160 13.39 -6.96 -6.55
CA ASN A 160 12.91 -8.33 -6.49
C ASN A 160 11.82 -8.48 -5.40
N PRO A 161 10.55 -8.73 -5.76
CA PRO A 161 9.45 -8.84 -4.81
C PRO A 161 9.60 -9.99 -3.80
N TYR A 162 10.42 -11.01 -4.10
CA TYR A 162 10.67 -12.13 -3.19
C TYR A 162 11.64 -11.78 -2.05
N LEU A 163 12.51 -10.79 -2.26
CA LEU A 163 13.48 -10.33 -1.25
C LEU A 163 12.87 -9.31 -0.27
N ARG A 164 11.75 -8.70 -0.63
CA ARG A 164 11.02 -7.77 0.24
C ARG A 164 10.47 -8.49 1.47
N PRO A 165 10.45 -7.87 2.66
CA PRO A 165 9.81 -8.44 3.84
C PRO A 165 8.29 -8.61 3.62
N THR A 166 7.66 -9.55 4.30
CA THR A 166 6.20 -9.64 4.40
C THR A 166 5.66 -8.52 5.28
N SER A 167 4.36 -8.24 5.22
CA SER A 167 3.71 -7.29 6.14
C SER A 167 3.90 -7.67 7.61
N PHE A 168 4.02 -8.96 7.92
CA PHE A 168 4.34 -9.44 9.26
C PHE A 168 5.77 -9.10 9.68
N GLU A 169 6.75 -9.35 8.81
CA GLU A 169 8.17 -9.01 9.06
C GLU A 169 8.36 -7.49 9.21
N VAL A 170 7.66 -6.68 8.40
CA VAL A 170 7.62 -5.21 8.53
C VAL A 170 7.06 -4.79 9.90
N LEU A 171 5.94 -5.38 10.31
CA LEU A 171 5.32 -5.11 11.60
C LEU A 171 6.26 -5.47 12.75
N GLN A 172 6.90 -6.64 12.68
CA GLN A 172 7.85 -7.14 13.67
C GLN A 172 9.07 -6.22 13.80
N TYR A 173 9.64 -5.77 12.67
CA TYR A 173 10.75 -4.83 12.63
C TYR A 173 10.41 -3.55 13.41
N LEU A 174 9.26 -2.94 13.10
CA LEU A 174 8.83 -1.71 13.77
C LEU A 174 8.52 -1.92 15.25
N HIS A 175 7.92 -3.05 15.62
CA HIS A 175 7.69 -3.40 17.03
C HIS A 175 9.00 -3.49 17.81
N GLN A 176 10.03 -4.13 17.26
CA GLN A 176 11.35 -4.23 17.88
C GLN A 176 12.00 -2.85 18.06
N CYS A 177 11.81 -1.95 17.10
CA CYS A 177 12.33 -0.58 17.18
C CYS A 177 11.60 0.27 18.24
N VAL A 178 10.27 0.15 18.35
CA VAL A 178 9.46 0.88 19.35
C VAL A 178 9.65 0.32 20.75
N HIS A 179 9.89 -0.99 20.87
CA HIS A 179 9.99 -1.69 22.13
C HIS A 179 11.33 -2.44 22.24
N ARG A 180 12.36 -1.76 22.74
CA ARG A 180 13.60 -2.41 23.18
C ARG A 180 13.40 -3.31 24.44
N SER A 181 12.16 -3.54 24.89
CA SER A 181 11.82 -4.36 26.08
C SER A 181 10.41 -4.99 26.10
N MET A 182 9.68 -5.13 24.98
CA MET A 182 8.38 -5.83 25.01
C MET A 182 8.29 -6.91 23.95
N ALA A 183 8.48 -8.16 24.38
CA ALA A 183 8.06 -9.34 23.66
C ALA A 183 6.53 -9.34 23.58
N MET A 184 5.95 -9.17 22.40
CA MET A 184 4.55 -9.52 22.21
C MET A 184 4.44 -11.06 22.23
N LYS A 185 3.69 -11.57 23.20
CA LYS A 185 3.18 -12.96 23.25
C LYS A 185 2.03 -13.13 22.25
N GLU A 186 2.30 -12.90 20.99
CA GLU A 186 1.42 -13.34 19.92
C GLU A 186 2.18 -14.44 19.17
N SER A 187 1.82 -15.69 19.49
CA SER A 187 2.39 -16.89 18.88
C SER A 187 1.97 -16.97 17.40
N PHE A 188 2.58 -16.18 16.52
CA PHE A 188 2.28 -16.20 15.09
C PHE A 188 3.30 -17.03 14.31
N GLY A 189 2.73 -18.03 13.64
CA GLY A 189 3.40 -19.19 13.12
C GLY A 189 4.17 -18.96 11.82
N HIS A 190 5.25 -19.73 11.69
CA HIS A 190 5.98 -19.95 10.44
C HIS A 190 5.05 -20.19 9.23
N GLY A 191 3.90 -20.84 9.44
CA GLY A 191 2.90 -21.07 8.39
C GLY A 191 2.37 -19.78 7.75
N MET A 192 2.08 -18.75 8.54
CA MET A 192 1.58 -17.46 8.02
C MET A 192 2.67 -16.71 7.24
N VAL A 193 3.91 -16.71 7.74
CA VAL A 193 5.03 -16.08 7.02
C VAL A 193 5.23 -16.77 5.68
N LYS A 194 5.20 -18.11 5.65
CA LYS A 194 5.28 -18.89 4.42
C LYS A 194 4.16 -18.53 3.44
N GLU A 195 2.91 -18.49 3.90
CA GLU A 195 1.74 -18.14 3.08
C GLU A 195 1.83 -16.71 2.50
N LEU A 196 2.22 -15.74 3.32
CA LEU A 196 2.40 -14.36 2.85
C LEU A 196 3.55 -14.26 1.83
N LYS A 197 4.60 -15.07 1.98
CA LYS A 197 5.72 -15.12 1.03
C LYS A 197 5.38 -15.80 -0.28
N THR A 198 4.63 -16.90 -0.25
CA THR A 198 4.16 -17.58 -1.47
C THR A 198 3.27 -16.67 -2.32
N ASN A 199 2.61 -15.70 -1.68
CA ASN A 199 1.74 -14.73 -2.33
C ASN A 199 2.43 -13.41 -2.73
N CYS A 200 3.77 -13.36 -2.76
CA CYS A 200 4.52 -12.16 -3.16
C CYS A 200 4.13 -11.65 -4.57
N LEU A 201 3.94 -12.55 -5.54
CA LEU A 201 3.55 -12.23 -6.92
C LEU A 201 2.17 -12.79 -7.33
N GLY A 202 1.36 -13.30 -6.40
CA GLY A 202 0.05 -13.92 -6.71
C GLY A 202 0.19 -15.03 -7.76
N GLN A 203 0.35 -16.28 -7.36
CA GLN A 203 0.36 -17.35 -8.36
C GLN A 203 -1.01 -17.40 -9.05
N PRO A 204 -1.08 -17.45 -10.39
CA PRO A 204 -2.33 -17.84 -11.04
C PRO A 204 -2.60 -19.28 -10.59
N ASN A 205 -3.77 -19.55 -9.99
CA ASN A 205 -4.21 -20.93 -9.77
C ASN A 205 -4.05 -21.68 -11.11
N GLU A 206 -3.41 -22.84 -11.11
CA GLU A 206 -3.23 -23.66 -12.32
C GLU A 206 -4.58 -23.94 -13.01
N ASP A 207 -5.65 -24.09 -12.21
CA ASP A 207 -7.04 -24.23 -12.69
C ASP A 207 -7.58 -23.02 -13.46
N ARG A 208 -6.97 -21.84 -13.32
CA ARG A 208 -7.37 -20.60 -14.01
C ARG A 208 -6.54 -20.31 -15.25
N ILE A 209 -5.40 -20.98 -15.41
CA ILE A 209 -4.56 -20.88 -16.62
C ILE A 209 -5.22 -21.65 -17.77
N THR A 210 -5.97 -22.71 -17.47
CA THR A 210 -6.71 -23.49 -18.47
C THR A 210 -7.91 -22.76 -19.08
N ASP A 211 -8.51 -21.80 -18.37
CA ASP A 211 -9.63 -20.98 -18.86
C ASP A 211 -9.17 -19.78 -19.71
N VAL A 212 -7.87 -19.48 -19.72
CA VAL A 212 -7.25 -18.49 -20.62
C VAL A 212 -6.29 -19.23 -21.55
N ARG A 213 -6.80 -20.24 -22.26
CA ARG A 213 -6.15 -20.65 -23.50
C ARG A 213 -6.17 -19.43 -24.42
N ILE A 214 -5.00 -18.81 -24.61
CA ILE A 214 -4.33 -18.25 -25.81
C ILE A 214 -5.15 -17.95 -27.10
N THR A 215 -6.46 -18.13 -27.16
CA THR A 215 -7.33 -17.81 -28.31
C THR A 215 -7.78 -16.35 -28.33
N ASP A 216 -8.02 -15.73 -27.18
CA ASP A 216 -8.71 -14.43 -27.15
C ASP A 216 -7.84 -13.23 -27.52
N VAL A 217 -6.51 -13.33 -27.43
CA VAL A 217 -5.60 -12.23 -27.78
C VAL A 217 -5.32 -12.18 -29.30
N ASN A 218 -5.44 -13.31 -30.00
CA ASN A 218 -5.24 -13.36 -31.46
C ASN A 218 -6.52 -13.07 -32.24
N GLU A 219 -7.70 -13.41 -31.71
CA GLU A 219 -8.96 -13.15 -32.40
C GLU A 219 -9.36 -11.66 -32.37
N GLU A 220 -9.14 -10.92 -31.28
CA GLU A 220 -9.36 -9.46 -31.26
C GLU A 220 -8.41 -8.70 -32.19
N GLN A 221 -7.15 -9.16 -32.33
CA GLN A 221 -6.19 -8.54 -33.24
C GLN A 221 -6.45 -8.88 -34.71
N GLN A 222 -7.00 -10.06 -35.02
CA GLN A 222 -7.44 -10.42 -36.37
C GLN A 222 -8.75 -9.74 -36.75
N ALA A 223 -9.71 -9.62 -35.82
CA ALA A 223 -10.96 -8.89 -36.05
C ALA A 223 -10.72 -7.39 -36.31
N SER A 224 -9.80 -6.76 -35.58
CA SER A 224 -9.44 -5.35 -35.79
C SER A 224 -8.69 -5.10 -37.11
N LYS A 225 -7.92 -6.08 -37.61
CA LYS A 225 -7.29 -6.01 -38.94
C LYS A 225 -8.27 -6.22 -40.09
N LYS A 226 -9.21 -7.16 -39.95
CA LYS A 226 -10.24 -7.44 -40.98
C LYS A 226 -11.22 -6.26 -41.14
N MET A 227 -11.59 -5.62 -40.04
CA MET A 227 -12.46 -4.44 -40.09
C MET A 227 -11.79 -3.20 -40.72
N LYS A 228 -10.46 -3.13 -40.78
CA LYS A 228 -9.73 -2.05 -41.45
C LYS A 228 -9.44 -2.32 -42.93
N SER A 229 -9.50 -3.57 -43.40
CA SER A 229 -9.39 -3.88 -44.83
C SER A 229 -10.69 -3.70 -45.60
N ASP A 230 -11.84 -3.80 -44.92
CA ASP A 230 -13.16 -3.74 -45.57
C ASP A 230 -13.69 -2.28 -45.68
N LEU A 231 -12.90 -1.31 -45.20
CA LEU A 231 -13.21 0.14 -45.18
C LEU A 231 -12.22 0.97 -46.03
N ALA A 232 -11.35 0.32 -46.80
CA ALA A 232 -10.41 0.93 -47.75
C ALA A 232 -10.67 0.41 -49.17
#